data_AF-A0A819YT33-F1
#
_entry.id   AF-A0A819YT33-F1
#
_cell.length_a   1.000
_cell.length_b   1.000
_cell.length_c   1.000
_cell.angle_alpha   90.00
_cell.angle_beta   90.00
_cell.angle_gamma   90.00
#
_symmetry.space_group_name_H-M   'P 1'
#
loop_
_entity.id
_entity.type
_entity.pdbx_description
1 polymer ?
#
loop_
_entity_poly.entity_id
_entity_poly.type
_entity_poly.pdbx_seq_one_letter_code
_entity_poly.pdbx_strand_id
1 'polypeptide(L)'
;NDLSNLKCFSLTCFTLTNAYDNRLIPLLRRMTYLEKLTLYIRLVDRSTFVDGTHLHNEILMHMSQLHRFNFYISTQIPIDDSVHHLSDDNMQQTFNNIGYYQTSCIIDYYCSSNAICHVFSLPFIFNRLEMITNRIPSLIFPHVTYLQVVDTIQFNYSFFIRVSRAFTLLKYFTIINIMSPLWNFEEYEADYIQSNSIIIFPHLISLNMNILDKYYIEQFLLDTKTHVPHLTELKLSYRNLKNVTENFTRNATRNNCANIKRISFCDKRDYPNELYIYFPSLEIVSFSII
;
A
#
# COMPACT_ATOMS: atom_id res chain seq x y z
N ASN A 1 -26.12 -12.83 -21.16
CA ASN A 1 -27.32 -13.69 -21.05
C ASN A 1 -27.11 -14.93 -20.18
N ASP A 2 -26.22 -14.94 -19.17
CA ASP A 2 -26.25 -16.05 -18.18
C ASP A 2 -25.67 -15.66 -16.80
N LEU A 3 -25.75 -14.38 -16.43
CA LEU A 3 -25.30 -13.92 -15.10
C LEU A 3 -26.20 -14.43 -13.97
N SER A 4 -27.42 -14.84 -14.30
CA SER A 4 -28.40 -15.37 -13.35
C SER A 4 -28.00 -16.73 -12.78
N ASN A 5 -27.18 -17.54 -13.44
CA ASN A 5 -26.82 -18.87 -12.92
C ASN A 5 -25.43 -18.89 -12.25
N LEU A 6 -24.78 -17.74 -12.15
CA LEU A 6 -23.41 -17.65 -11.67
C LEU A 6 -23.36 -17.80 -10.14
N LYS A 7 -22.67 -18.83 -9.65
CA LYS A 7 -22.52 -19.08 -8.21
C LYS A 7 -21.36 -18.32 -7.57
N CYS A 8 -20.31 -18.02 -8.33
CA CYS A 8 -19.09 -17.40 -7.80
C CYS A 8 -18.67 -16.24 -8.69
N PHE A 9 -18.45 -15.06 -8.11
CA PHE A 9 -17.98 -13.88 -8.83
C PHE A 9 -16.85 -13.20 -8.06
N SER A 10 -15.84 -12.74 -8.79
CA SER A 10 -14.75 -11.93 -8.26
C SER A 10 -14.54 -10.72 -9.16
N LEU A 11 -14.38 -9.55 -8.56
CA LEU A 11 -14.14 -8.31 -9.29
C LEU A 11 -13.06 -7.49 -8.61
N THR A 12 -12.14 -6.95 -9.42
CA THR A 12 -11.22 -5.89 -9.04
C THR A 12 -11.51 -4.67 -9.91
N CYS A 13 -11.78 -3.52 -9.31
CA CYS A 13 -12.18 -2.32 -10.02
C CYS A 13 -11.64 -1.05 -9.36
N PHE A 14 -11.12 -0.13 -10.17
CA PHE A 14 -10.85 1.26 -9.81
C PHE A 14 -11.80 2.13 -10.63
N THR A 15 -12.65 2.92 -9.98
CA THR A 15 -13.74 3.62 -10.66
C THR A 15 -14.18 4.90 -9.94
N LEU A 16 -14.79 5.81 -10.68
CA LEU A 16 -15.54 6.94 -10.12
C LEU A 16 -16.81 6.45 -9.41
N THR A 17 -17.25 7.19 -8.40
CA THR A 17 -18.52 6.98 -7.68
C THR A 17 -19.70 6.76 -8.62
N ASN A 18 -19.88 7.62 -9.64
CA ASN A 18 -20.99 7.51 -10.58
C ASN A 18 -21.03 6.18 -11.34
N ALA A 19 -19.88 5.59 -11.66
CA ALA A 19 -19.82 4.30 -12.34
C ALA A 19 -20.01 3.12 -11.37
N TYR A 20 -19.62 3.28 -10.11
CA TYR A 20 -19.98 2.33 -9.05
C TYR A 20 -21.51 2.28 -8.87
N ASP A 21 -22.16 3.42 -8.64
CA ASP A 21 -23.60 3.49 -8.36
C ASP A 21 -24.45 3.11 -9.59
N ASN A 22 -24.10 3.60 -10.79
CA ASN A 22 -24.96 3.41 -11.98
C ASN A 22 -24.63 2.16 -12.81
N ARG A 23 -23.49 1.51 -12.60
CA ARG A 23 -23.08 0.34 -13.40
C ARG A 23 -22.79 -0.87 -12.55
N LEU A 24 -21.92 -0.73 -11.54
CA LEU A 24 -21.51 -1.88 -10.76
C LEU A 24 -22.64 -2.40 -9.87
N ILE A 25 -23.30 -1.52 -9.12
CA ILE A 25 -24.42 -1.93 -8.26
C ILE A 25 -25.56 -2.60 -9.05
N PRO A 26 -26.07 -2.03 -10.17
CA PRO A 26 -27.07 -2.70 -11.00
C PRO A 26 -26.59 -4.02 -11.61
N LEU A 27 -25.30 -4.16 -11.90
CA LEU A 27 -24.73 -5.44 -12.35
C LEU A 27 -24.81 -6.48 -11.24
N LEU A 28 -24.33 -6.15 -10.04
CA LEU A 28 -24.32 -7.04 -8.88
C LEU A 28 -25.74 -7.46 -8.48
N ARG A 29 -26.70 -6.53 -8.45
CA ARG A 29 -28.11 -6.79 -8.14
C ARG A 29 -28.77 -7.84 -9.04
N ARG A 30 -28.27 -8.04 -10.26
CA ARG A 30 -28.79 -9.05 -11.21
C ARG A 30 -28.22 -10.45 -10.98
N MET A 31 -27.20 -10.60 -10.13
CA MET A 31 -26.56 -11.88 -9.81
C MET A 31 -27.22 -12.51 -8.56
N THR A 32 -28.53 -12.75 -8.60
CA THR A 32 -29.31 -13.15 -7.41
C THR A 32 -29.00 -14.55 -6.88
N TYR A 33 -28.40 -15.41 -7.69
CA TYR A 33 -28.03 -16.79 -7.32
C TYR A 33 -26.56 -16.91 -6.90
N LEU A 34 -25.90 -15.77 -6.67
CA LEU A 34 -24.52 -15.76 -6.26
C LEU A 34 -24.40 -16.32 -4.84
N GLU A 35 -23.58 -17.35 -4.72
CA GLU A 35 -23.25 -18.01 -3.46
C GLU A 35 -21.97 -17.41 -2.84
N LYS A 36 -21.03 -16.97 -3.68
CA LYS A 36 -19.72 -16.42 -3.26
C LYS A 36 -19.36 -15.16 -4.04
N LEU A 37 -19.11 -14.07 -3.32
CA LEU A 37 -18.70 -12.78 -3.88
C LEU A 37 -17.34 -12.36 -3.31
N THR A 38 -16.44 -11.92 -4.18
CA THR A 38 -15.18 -11.28 -3.78
C THR A 38 -15.02 -9.94 -4.50
N LEU A 39 -14.97 -8.84 -3.75
CA LEU A 39 -14.87 -7.48 -4.30
C LEU A 39 -13.61 -6.77 -3.84
N TYR A 40 -12.80 -6.28 -4.78
CA TYR A 40 -11.76 -5.31 -4.52
C TYR A 40 -12.09 -4.03 -5.27
N ILE A 41 -12.56 -3.01 -4.57
CA ILE A 41 -13.08 -1.79 -5.16
C ILE A 41 -12.32 -0.59 -4.62
N ARG A 42 -11.89 0.28 -5.52
CA ARG A 42 -11.31 1.57 -5.20
C ARG A 42 -12.17 2.66 -5.83
N LEU A 43 -12.74 3.52 -4.99
CA LEU A 43 -13.64 4.60 -5.36
C LEU A 43 -12.95 5.94 -5.16
N VAL A 44 -13.11 6.82 -6.15
CA VAL A 44 -12.70 8.23 -6.07
C VAL A 44 -13.91 9.14 -6.30
N ASP A 45 -13.80 10.37 -5.81
CA ASP A 45 -14.83 11.41 -5.90
C ASP A 45 -16.17 11.00 -5.25
N ARG A 46 -16.12 10.51 -4.00
CA ARG A 46 -17.33 10.25 -3.21
C ARG A 46 -17.45 11.25 -2.08
N SER A 47 -18.66 11.69 -1.74
CA SER A 47 -18.89 12.58 -0.60
C SER A 47 -18.81 11.86 0.75
N THR A 48 -19.13 10.57 0.79
CA THR A 48 -19.13 9.74 2.00
C THR A 48 -18.50 8.38 1.74
N PHE A 49 -17.96 7.73 2.77
CA PHE A 49 -17.45 6.37 2.60
C PHE A 49 -18.60 5.37 2.37
N VAL A 50 -18.28 4.19 1.83
CA VAL A 50 -19.23 3.08 1.75
C VAL A 50 -19.37 2.46 3.13
N ASP A 51 -20.45 2.79 3.83
CA ASP A 51 -20.76 2.27 5.17
C ASP A 51 -21.51 0.94 5.13
N GLY A 52 -21.74 0.35 6.31
CA GLY A 52 -22.48 -0.90 6.45
C GLY A 52 -23.89 -0.81 5.87
N THR A 53 -24.63 0.27 6.18
CA THR A 53 -26.01 0.47 5.70
C THR A 53 -26.08 0.49 4.17
N HIS A 54 -25.20 1.24 3.52
CA HIS A 54 -25.10 1.32 2.07
C HIS A 54 -24.77 -0.04 1.47
N LEU A 55 -23.79 -0.77 2.03
CA LEU A 55 -23.42 -2.10 1.56
C LEU A 55 -24.57 -3.11 1.70
N HIS A 56 -25.32 -3.03 2.80
CA HIS A 56 -26.49 -3.86 3.03
C HIS A 56 -27.58 -3.58 2.00
N ASN A 57 -27.93 -2.30 1.83
CA ASN A 57 -29.04 -1.89 0.97
C ASN A 57 -28.74 -2.09 -0.52
N GLU A 58 -27.50 -1.87 -0.96
CA GLU A 58 -27.18 -1.91 -2.39
C GLU A 58 -26.73 -3.28 -2.87
N ILE A 59 -26.20 -4.12 -1.98
CA ILE A 59 -25.63 -5.43 -2.36
C ILE A 59 -26.30 -6.56 -1.59
N LEU A 60 -26.18 -6.58 -0.26
CA LEU A 60 -26.50 -7.79 0.53
C LEU A 60 -27.98 -8.15 0.49
N MET A 61 -28.88 -7.17 0.59
CA MET A 61 -30.33 -7.43 0.57
C MET A 61 -30.84 -8.01 -0.77
N HIS A 62 -30.05 -7.88 -1.84
CA HIS A 62 -30.38 -8.37 -3.18
C HIS A 62 -29.76 -9.75 -3.50
N MET A 63 -28.94 -10.30 -2.61
CA MET A 63 -28.20 -11.55 -2.82
C MET A 63 -28.52 -12.57 -1.72
N SER A 64 -29.75 -13.08 -1.71
CA SER A 64 -30.25 -13.97 -0.65
C SER A 64 -29.51 -15.32 -0.56
N GLN A 65 -28.80 -15.74 -1.62
CA GLN A 65 -28.00 -16.98 -1.62
C GLN A 65 -26.54 -16.78 -1.21
N LEU A 66 -26.13 -15.53 -0.97
CA LEU A 66 -24.76 -15.18 -0.65
C LEU A 66 -24.39 -15.65 0.76
N HIS A 67 -23.59 -16.70 0.85
CA HIS A 67 -23.10 -17.22 2.13
C HIS A 67 -21.62 -16.89 2.36
N ARG A 68 -20.89 -16.46 1.32
CA ARG A 68 -19.52 -15.98 1.47
C ARG A 68 -19.32 -14.67 0.74
N PHE A 69 -19.01 -13.63 1.50
CA PHE A 69 -18.70 -12.32 0.96
C PHE A 69 -17.38 -11.82 1.51
N ASN A 70 -16.38 -11.71 0.63
CA ASN A 70 -15.11 -11.06 0.97
C ASN A 70 -15.04 -9.73 0.23
N PHE A 71 -14.59 -8.68 0.89
CA PHE A 71 -14.46 -7.40 0.23
C PHE A 71 -13.30 -6.57 0.79
N TYR A 72 -12.79 -5.69 -0.06
CA TYR A 72 -11.97 -4.53 0.26
C TYR A 72 -12.52 -3.37 -0.56
N ILE A 73 -12.97 -2.32 0.11
CA ILE A 73 -13.49 -1.11 -0.49
C ILE A 73 -12.69 0.06 0.07
N SER A 74 -11.93 0.75 -0.78
CA SER A 74 -11.30 2.02 -0.43
C SER A 74 -12.10 3.17 -1.04
N THR A 75 -12.47 4.16 -0.24
CA THR A 75 -13.19 5.35 -0.73
C THR A 75 -12.39 6.60 -0.43
N GLN A 76 -12.04 7.36 -1.46
CA GLN A 76 -11.50 8.70 -1.29
C GLN A 76 -12.66 9.70 -1.12
N ILE A 77 -12.64 10.44 0.00
CA ILE A 77 -13.64 11.45 0.36
C ILE A 77 -12.96 12.80 0.62
N PRO A 78 -13.60 13.93 0.28
CA PRO A 78 -13.07 15.25 0.62
C PRO A 78 -13.09 15.45 2.15
N ILE A 79 -12.07 16.12 2.69
CA ILE A 79 -12.03 16.47 4.11
C ILE A 79 -12.95 17.67 4.34
N ASP A 80 -13.98 17.48 5.15
CA ASP A 80 -14.83 18.52 5.73
C ASP A 80 -14.96 18.31 7.25
N ASP A 81 -15.72 19.18 7.93
CA ASP A 81 -15.94 19.09 9.38
C ASP A 81 -16.50 17.73 9.84
N SER A 82 -17.27 17.04 8.99
CA SER A 82 -17.84 15.72 9.32
C SER A 82 -16.78 14.61 9.27
N VAL A 83 -15.85 14.70 8.31
CA VAL A 83 -14.75 13.74 8.16
C VAL A 83 -13.71 13.89 9.28
N HIS A 84 -13.52 15.10 9.82
CA HIS A 84 -12.60 15.32 10.94
C HIS A 84 -12.96 14.55 12.21
N HIS A 85 -14.23 14.16 12.37
CA HIS A 85 -14.69 13.35 13.50
C HIS A 85 -14.78 11.85 13.19
N LEU A 86 -14.46 11.44 11.96
CA LEU A 86 -14.54 10.05 11.56
C LEU A 86 -13.32 9.27 12.11
N SER A 87 -13.61 8.16 12.80
CA SER A 87 -12.62 7.23 13.33
C SER A 87 -12.84 5.82 12.80
N ASP A 88 -11.81 4.97 12.90
CA ASP A 88 -11.90 3.54 12.56
C ASP A 88 -13.07 2.87 13.29
N ASP A 89 -13.25 3.19 14.58
CA ASP A 89 -14.32 2.66 15.43
C ASP A 89 -15.71 3.11 14.93
N ASN A 90 -15.86 4.38 14.55
CA ASN A 90 -17.13 4.87 14.01
C ASN A 90 -17.47 4.19 12.68
N MET A 91 -16.47 4.03 11.80
CA MET A 91 -16.66 3.31 10.54
C MET A 91 -17.05 1.86 10.79
N GLN A 92 -16.32 1.15 11.65
CA GLN A 92 -16.58 -0.25 11.97
C GLN A 92 -17.96 -0.44 12.60
N GLN A 93 -18.41 0.50 13.43
CA GLN A 93 -19.73 0.44 14.05
C GLN A 93 -20.87 0.39 13.03
N THR A 94 -20.73 1.05 11.87
CA THR A 94 -21.75 1.00 10.82
C THR A 94 -21.97 -0.42 10.28
N PHE A 95 -20.91 -1.25 10.24
CA PHE A 95 -20.97 -2.66 9.84
C PHE A 95 -21.48 -3.55 10.97
N ASN A 96 -21.07 -3.27 12.21
CA ASN A 96 -21.58 -3.98 13.38
C ASN A 96 -23.11 -3.83 13.53
N ASN A 97 -23.66 -2.66 13.22
CA ASN A 97 -25.09 -2.37 13.31
C ASN A 97 -25.96 -3.22 12.36
N ILE A 98 -25.39 -3.72 11.25
CA ILE A 98 -26.07 -4.62 10.32
C ILE A 98 -25.71 -6.11 10.55
N GLY A 99 -25.04 -6.42 11.67
CA GLY A 99 -24.61 -7.77 12.01
C GLY A 99 -23.35 -8.26 11.28
N TYR A 100 -22.60 -7.37 10.62
CA TYR A 100 -21.38 -7.71 9.91
C TYR A 100 -20.15 -7.41 10.79
N TYR A 101 -19.81 -8.35 11.68
CA TYR A 101 -18.75 -8.17 12.69
C TYR A 101 -17.35 -8.50 12.18
N GLN A 102 -17.23 -9.25 11.09
CA GLN A 102 -15.96 -9.69 10.51
C GLN A 102 -15.39 -8.64 9.55
N THR A 103 -15.23 -7.42 10.06
CA THR A 103 -14.83 -6.25 9.27
C THR A 103 -13.81 -5.43 10.05
N SER A 104 -12.88 -4.82 9.34
CA SER A 104 -11.95 -3.84 9.89
C SER A 104 -11.88 -2.63 8.97
N CYS A 105 -11.54 -1.49 9.57
CA CYS A 105 -11.50 -0.20 8.92
C CYS A 105 -10.14 0.46 9.16
N ILE A 106 -9.72 1.28 8.20
CA ILE A 106 -8.58 2.19 8.34
C ILE A 106 -9.01 3.52 7.73
N ILE A 107 -8.92 4.62 8.47
CA ILE A 107 -9.04 5.96 7.95
C ILE A 107 -7.68 6.65 7.88
N ASP A 108 -7.33 7.00 6.65
CA ASP A 108 -6.08 7.65 6.31
C ASP A 108 -6.35 9.06 5.82
N TYR A 109 -5.70 10.05 6.43
CA TYR A 109 -5.83 11.45 6.02
C TYR A 109 -4.73 11.77 5.01
N TYR A 110 -5.11 11.79 3.73
CA TYR A 110 -4.21 11.96 2.60
C TYR A 110 -4.17 13.43 2.15
N CYS A 111 -3.04 14.10 2.39
CA CYS A 111 -2.88 15.53 2.10
C CYS A 111 -3.94 16.39 2.83
N SER A 112 -3.93 17.70 2.58
CA SER A 112 -4.83 18.65 3.27
C SER A 112 -6.29 18.61 2.79
N SER A 113 -6.65 17.76 1.83
CA SER A 113 -7.95 17.85 1.13
C SER A 113 -8.75 16.56 1.04
N ASN A 114 -8.16 15.39 1.27
CA ASN A 114 -8.88 14.12 1.12
C ASN A 114 -8.56 13.13 2.25
N ALA A 115 -9.55 12.37 2.68
CA ALA A 115 -9.34 11.16 3.47
C ALA A 115 -9.60 9.93 2.59
N ILE A 116 -8.94 8.83 2.90
CA ILE A 116 -9.17 7.52 2.30
C ILE A 116 -9.68 6.60 3.39
N CYS A 117 -10.92 6.15 3.22
CA CYS A 117 -11.58 5.20 4.10
C CYS A 117 -11.43 3.81 3.49
N HIS A 118 -10.68 2.95 4.15
CA HIS A 118 -10.55 1.54 3.81
C HIS A 118 -11.49 0.72 4.67
N VAL A 119 -12.31 -0.13 4.06
CA VAL A 119 -13.15 -1.10 4.75
C VAL A 119 -12.93 -2.47 4.13
N PHE A 120 -12.69 -3.49 4.94
CA PHE A 120 -12.46 -4.84 4.44
C PHE A 120 -12.93 -5.95 5.37
N SER A 121 -13.31 -7.07 4.77
CA SER A 121 -13.66 -8.30 5.47
C SER A 121 -12.45 -9.00 6.07
N LEU A 122 -12.64 -9.66 7.21
CA LEU A 122 -11.64 -10.51 7.86
C LEU A 122 -11.96 -12.01 7.66
N PRO A 123 -10.95 -12.88 7.46
CA PRO A 123 -9.54 -12.55 7.28
C PRO A 123 -9.30 -11.80 5.96
N PHE A 124 -8.26 -10.96 5.93
CA PHE A 124 -7.91 -10.21 4.71
C PHE A 124 -7.30 -11.14 3.67
N ILE A 125 -7.99 -11.36 2.54
CA ILE A 125 -7.57 -12.33 1.50
C ILE A 125 -6.97 -11.70 0.24
N PHE A 126 -6.87 -10.37 0.17
CA PHE A 126 -6.43 -9.69 -1.04
C PHE A 126 -4.90 -9.60 -1.10
N ASN A 127 -4.38 -9.47 -2.31
CA ASN A 127 -2.93 -9.42 -2.55
C ASN A 127 -2.36 -8.01 -2.62
N ARG A 128 -3.20 -6.97 -2.55
CA ARG A 128 -2.80 -5.56 -2.68
C ARG A 128 -3.40 -4.74 -1.54
N LEU A 129 -2.60 -3.87 -0.96
CA LEU A 129 -3.04 -2.80 -0.05
C LEU A 129 -2.35 -1.52 -0.49
N GLU A 130 -3.13 -0.50 -0.84
CA GLU A 130 -2.61 0.69 -1.50
C GLU A 130 -3.10 1.96 -0.80
N MET A 131 -2.28 3.01 -0.86
CA MET A 131 -2.58 4.35 -0.37
C MET A 131 -2.89 4.41 1.13
N ILE A 132 -2.25 3.56 1.93
CA ILE A 132 -2.34 3.64 3.40
C ILE A 132 -1.25 4.56 3.97
N THR A 133 -1.46 5.11 5.16
CA THR A 133 -0.44 5.94 5.84
C THR A 133 0.44 5.10 6.79
N ASN A 134 1.20 5.74 7.68
CA ASN A 134 1.95 5.08 8.75
C ASN A 134 1.07 4.35 9.79
N ARG A 135 -0.26 4.49 9.71
CA ARG A 135 -1.29 3.89 10.57
C ARG A 135 -1.64 2.45 10.19
N ILE A 136 -0.61 1.61 10.01
CA ILE A 136 -0.83 0.18 9.78
C ILE A 136 -1.45 -0.43 11.04
N PRO A 137 -2.64 -1.06 10.96
CA PRO A 137 -3.28 -1.67 12.12
C PRO A 137 -2.46 -2.87 12.61
N SER A 138 -2.68 -3.27 13.86
CA SER A 138 -2.06 -4.46 14.48
C SER A 138 -2.63 -5.78 13.93
N LEU A 139 -2.75 -5.89 12.61
CA LEU A 139 -3.24 -7.04 11.87
C LEU A 139 -2.11 -7.63 11.03
N ILE A 140 -2.20 -8.93 10.78
CA ILE A 140 -1.33 -9.62 9.82
C ILE A 140 -2.08 -9.73 8.49
N PHE A 141 -1.39 -9.39 7.41
CA PHE A 141 -1.90 -9.42 6.04
C PHE A 141 -1.17 -10.50 5.24
N PRO A 142 -1.46 -11.79 5.48
CA PRO A 142 -0.65 -12.90 4.99
C PRO A 142 -0.68 -13.05 3.46
N HIS A 143 -1.65 -12.46 2.79
CA HIS A 143 -1.81 -12.56 1.33
C HIS A 143 -1.27 -11.34 0.58
N VAL A 144 -0.95 -10.24 1.27
CA VAL A 144 -0.52 -9.00 0.63
C VAL A 144 0.90 -9.17 0.10
N THR A 145 1.01 -9.01 -1.22
CA THR A 145 2.29 -9.05 -1.97
C THR A 145 2.65 -7.68 -2.54
N TYR A 146 1.69 -6.76 -2.63
CA TYR A 146 1.90 -5.39 -3.08
C TYR A 146 1.41 -4.41 -2.01
N LEU A 147 2.31 -3.57 -1.53
CA LEU A 147 2.03 -2.52 -0.55
C LEU A 147 2.44 -1.16 -1.11
N GLN A 148 1.54 -0.20 -1.02
CA GLN A 148 1.85 1.21 -1.25
C GLN A 148 1.49 2.01 -0.01
N VAL A 149 2.51 2.62 0.60
CA VAL A 149 2.36 3.53 1.74
C VAL A 149 2.66 4.94 1.28
N VAL A 150 1.77 5.87 1.63
CA VAL A 150 1.89 7.28 1.29
C VAL A 150 1.57 8.12 2.52
N ASP A 151 2.49 8.99 2.91
CA ASP A 151 2.29 9.83 4.10
C ASP A 151 2.96 11.20 3.93
N THR A 152 2.47 12.18 4.68
CA THR A 152 3.14 13.47 4.90
C THR A 152 3.91 13.46 6.22
N ILE A 153 3.58 12.54 7.12
CA ILE A 153 4.27 12.29 8.39
C ILE A 153 5.50 11.41 8.13
N GLN A 154 6.53 11.60 8.94
CA GLN A 154 7.77 10.83 8.86
C GLN A 154 7.53 9.35 9.22
N PHE A 155 8.20 8.45 8.49
CA PHE A 155 8.32 7.05 8.89
C PHE A 155 9.52 6.90 9.82
N ASN A 156 9.35 6.28 10.98
CA ASN A 156 10.46 5.94 11.88
C ASN A 156 10.95 4.50 11.63
N TYR A 157 11.96 4.05 12.38
CA TYR A 157 12.50 2.70 12.21
C TYR A 157 11.45 1.64 12.60
N SER A 158 10.74 1.88 13.72
CA SER A 158 9.68 0.99 14.21
C SER A 158 8.52 0.81 13.23
N PHE A 159 8.23 1.80 12.36
CA PHE A 159 7.29 1.63 11.26
C PHE A 159 7.71 0.50 10.31
N PHE A 160 8.97 0.46 9.88
CA PHE A 160 9.46 -0.60 8.99
C PHE A 160 9.45 -1.97 9.67
N ILE A 161 9.66 -2.02 10.99
CA ILE A 161 9.48 -3.26 11.78
C ILE A 161 8.01 -3.72 11.68
N ARG A 162 7.04 -2.82 11.90
CA ARG A 162 5.61 -3.15 11.77
C ARG A 162 5.28 -3.65 10.37
N VAL A 163 5.80 -3.01 9.32
CA VAL A 163 5.60 -3.47 7.94
C VAL A 163 6.13 -4.89 7.76
N SER A 164 7.37 -5.18 8.16
CA SER A 164 7.96 -6.52 7.96
C SER A 164 7.17 -7.63 8.68
N ARG A 165 6.57 -7.31 9.84
CA ARG A 165 5.75 -8.25 10.63
C ARG A 165 4.34 -8.42 10.07
N ALA A 166 3.72 -7.33 9.60
CA ALA A 166 2.36 -7.34 9.08
C ALA A 166 2.28 -7.95 7.67
N PHE A 167 3.31 -7.77 6.83
CA PHE A 167 3.31 -8.13 5.41
C PHE A 167 4.41 -9.15 5.08
N THR A 168 4.26 -10.36 5.60
CA THR A 168 5.30 -11.40 5.51
C THR A 168 5.59 -11.88 4.09
N LEU A 169 4.64 -11.75 3.15
CA LEU A 169 4.79 -12.13 1.73
C LEU A 169 5.03 -10.94 0.79
N LEU A 170 5.43 -9.78 1.33
CA LEU A 170 5.60 -8.55 0.55
C LEU A 170 6.65 -8.71 -0.56
N LYS A 171 6.23 -8.47 -1.81
CA LYS A 171 7.08 -8.54 -3.02
C LYS A 171 7.34 -7.18 -3.65
N TYR A 172 6.35 -6.29 -3.61
CA TYR A 172 6.40 -4.97 -4.22
C TYR A 172 6.08 -3.93 -3.15
N PHE A 173 7.04 -3.08 -2.83
CA PHE A 173 6.84 -2.04 -1.84
C PHE A 173 7.07 -0.66 -2.47
N THR A 174 6.05 0.18 -2.43
CA THR A 174 6.13 1.59 -2.78
C THR A 174 5.98 2.43 -1.52
N ILE A 175 6.94 3.32 -1.29
CA ILE A 175 6.93 4.25 -0.17
C ILE A 175 7.04 5.66 -0.75
N ILE A 176 6.09 6.51 -0.39
CA ILE A 176 6.05 7.91 -0.81
C ILE A 176 5.94 8.76 0.45
N ASN A 177 6.88 9.68 0.62
CA ASN A 177 6.81 10.68 1.69
C ASN A 177 6.82 12.07 1.06
N ILE A 178 5.69 12.76 1.12
CA ILE A 178 5.44 13.96 0.30
C ILE A 178 6.14 15.20 0.87
N MET A 179 6.43 15.22 2.16
CA MET A 179 7.11 16.36 2.79
C MET A 179 8.58 16.07 3.02
N SER A 180 9.43 17.08 2.80
CA SER A 180 10.81 17.01 3.28
C SER A 180 10.74 16.86 4.79
N PRO A 181 11.29 15.79 5.34
CA PRO A 181 11.13 15.54 6.74
C PRO A 181 11.92 16.61 7.53
N LEU A 182 11.25 17.29 8.46
CA LEU A 182 11.89 18.14 9.48
C LEU A 182 12.59 17.21 10.49
N TRP A 183 13.72 16.63 10.10
CA TRP A 183 14.42 15.62 10.90
C TRP A 183 14.95 16.23 12.20
N ASN A 184 14.73 15.52 13.31
CA ASN A 184 15.80 15.36 14.28
C ASN A 184 16.46 13.99 14.01
N PHE A 185 17.64 14.01 13.39
CA PHE A 185 18.40 12.78 13.09
C PHE A 185 18.67 11.94 14.34
N GLU A 186 18.77 12.59 15.50
CA GLU A 186 18.97 11.95 16.78
C GLU A 186 17.79 11.04 17.18
N GLU A 187 16.55 11.44 16.87
CA GLU A 187 15.36 10.64 17.21
C GLU A 187 15.26 9.37 16.37
N TYR A 188 15.60 9.46 15.09
CA TYR A 188 15.60 8.31 14.18
C TYR A 188 16.68 7.30 14.58
N GLU A 189 17.91 7.76 14.81
CA GLU A 189 19.00 6.89 15.25
C GLU A 189 18.75 6.33 16.66
N ALA A 190 18.12 7.09 17.56
CA ALA A 190 17.69 6.58 18.86
C ALA A 190 16.68 5.43 18.73
N ASP A 191 15.66 5.56 17.86
CA ASP A 191 14.68 4.48 17.57
C ASP A 191 15.37 3.24 17.00
N TYR A 192 16.34 3.43 16.09
CA TYR A 192 17.15 2.33 15.55
C TYR A 192 17.97 1.63 16.64
N ILE A 193 18.77 2.38 17.40
CA ILE A 193 19.62 1.85 18.48
C ILE A 193 18.78 1.13 19.52
N GLN A 194 17.61 1.69 19.88
CA GLN A 194 16.69 1.08 20.84
C GLN A 194 16.11 -0.23 20.32
N SER A 195 15.76 -0.29 19.03
CA SER A 195 15.18 -1.50 18.44
C SER A 195 16.19 -2.64 18.30
N ASN A 196 17.46 -2.31 18.04
CA ASN A 196 18.59 -3.21 17.81
C ASN A 196 18.24 -4.47 16.98
N SER A 197 17.35 -4.34 16.00
CA SER A 197 16.78 -5.46 15.26
C SER A 197 16.95 -5.24 13.77
N ILE A 198 17.66 -6.12 13.09
CA ILE A 198 17.76 -6.11 11.62
C ILE A 198 16.37 -6.44 11.05
N ILE A 199 15.86 -5.59 10.18
CA ILE A 199 14.57 -5.81 9.52
C ILE A 199 14.78 -6.73 8.32
N ILE A 200 13.94 -7.75 8.16
CA ILE A 200 14.08 -8.69 7.04
C ILE A 200 12.83 -8.61 6.16
N PHE A 201 13.03 -8.36 4.87
CA PHE A 201 11.98 -8.52 3.86
C PHE A 201 12.35 -9.69 2.94
N PRO A 202 11.97 -10.93 3.30
CA PRO A 202 12.48 -12.15 2.66
C PRO A 202 11.93 -12.38 1.24
N HIS A 203 10.95 -11.60 0.80
CA HIS A 203 10.33 -11.77 -0.51
C HIS A 203 10.32 -10.49 -1.34
N LEU A 204 10.94 -9.40 -0.86
CA LEU A 204 10.91 -8.12 -1.55
C LEU A 204 11.73 -8.19 -2.83
N ILE A 205 11.04 -8.00 -3.96
CA ILE A 205 11.60 -8.07 -5.33
C ILE A 205 11.80 -6.66 -5.88
N SER A 206 10.84 -5.76 -5.62
CA SER A 206 10.83 -4.40 -6.15
C SER A 206 10.56 -3.39 -5.04
N LEU A 207 11.38 -2.35 -5.00
CA LEU A 207 11.26 -1.25 -4.05
C LEU A 207 11.23 0.10 -4.78
N ASN A 208 10.17 0.87 -4.56
CA ASN A 208 9.98 2.20 -5.14
C ASN A 208 10.06 3.28 -4.05
N MET A 209 11.06 4.14 -4.21
CA MET A 209 11.49 5.20 -3.28
C MET A 209 11.73 6.53 -4.02
N ASN A 210 11.02 6.76 -5.13
CA ASN A 210 11.21 7.95 -5.98
C ASN A 210 11.02 9.28 -5.26
N ILE A 211 10.16 9.33 -4.24
CA ILE A 211 9.79 10.53 -3.50
C ILE A 211 10.10 10.28 -2.02
N LEU A 212 11.38 10.10 -1.72
CA LEU A 212 11.89 9.89 -0.37
C LEU A 212 13.18 10.65 -0.13
N ASP A 213 13.36 11.02 1.14
CA ASP A 213 14.64 11.48 1.65
C ASP A 213 15.70 10.35 1.62
N LYS A 214 16.98 10.74 1.55
CA LYS A 214 18.12 9.81 1.50
C LYS A 214 18.11 8.81 2.65
N TYR A 215 17.64 9.18 3.84
CA TYR A 215 17.73 8.30 5.01
C TYR A 215 16.81 7.07 4.91
N TYR A 216 15.63 7.22 4.28
CA TYR A 216 14.78 6.06 3.99
C TYR A 216 15.42 5.12 2.97
N ILE A 217 16.20 5.68 2.04
CA ILE A 217 16.95 4.89 1.08
C ILE A 217 18.10 4.17 1.80
N GLU A 218 18.81 4.84 2.70
CA GLU A 218 19.83 4.20 3.55
C GLU A 218 19.26 3.05 4.37
N GLN A 219 18.06 3.19 4.94
CA GLN A 219 17.39 2.13 5.70
C GLN A 219 17.32 0.81 4.92
N PHE A 220 16.99 0.86 3.62
CA PHE A 220 16.85 -0.34 2.80
C PHE A 220 18.15 -0.76 2.12
N LEU A 221 19.02 0.18 1.75
CA LEU A 221 20.25 -0.16 1.04
C LEU A 221 21.36 -0.63 1.99
N LEU A 222 21.37 -0.21 3.26
CA LEU A 222 22.33 -0.71 4.25
C LEU A 222 21.89 -2.07 4.80
N ASP A 223 22.73 -3.07 4.59
CA ASP A 223 22.51 -4.44 5.07
C ASP A 223 22.53 -4.56 6.60
N THR A 224 23.19 -3.62 7.28
CA THR A 224 23.19 -3.49 8.73
C THR A 224 21.83 -3.10 9.31
N LYS A 225 20.96 -2.47 8.51
CA LYS A 225 19.63 -2.00 8.94
C LYS A 225 18.53 -2.93 8.43
N THR A 226 18.55 -3.26 7.14
CA THR A 226 17.54 -4.11 6.51
C THR A 226 18.20 -5.16 5.63
N HIS A 227 17.69 -6.39 5.66
CA HIS A 227 18.08 -7.45 4.75
C HIS A 227 17.01 -7.69 3.67
N VAL A 228 17.38 -7.53 2.40
CA VAL A 228 16.48 -7.64 1.23
C VAL A 228 17.05 -8.62 0.18
N PRO A 229 17.15 -9.91 0.49
CA PRO A 229 17.96 -10.86 -0.29
C PRO A 229 17.51 -11.06 -1.75
N HIS A 230 16.24 -10.79 -2.06
CA HIS A 230 15.66 -10.97 -3.39
C HIS A 230 15.40 -9.67 -4.15
N LEU A 231 15.95 -8.54 -3.68
CA LEU A 231 15.76 -7.26 -4.33
C LEU A 231 16.43 -7.25 -5.70
N THR A 232 15.63 -7.07 -6.75
CA THR A 232 16.09 -7.06 -8.14
C THR A 232 15.73 -5.77 -8.87
N GLU A 233 14.71 -5.04 -8.39
CA GLU A 233 14.26 -3.79 -9.00
C GLU A 233 14.23 -2.64 -7.99
N LEU A 234 14.86 -1.52 -8.37
CA LEU A 234 14.84 -0.27 -7.62
C LEU A 234 14.27 0.87 -8.45
N LYS A 235 13.46 1.72 -7.81
CA LYS A 235 13.04 3.01 -8.38
C LYS A 235 13.39 4.12 -7.40
N LEU A 236 14.31 5.01 -7.77
CA LEU A 236 14.69 6.16 -6.95
C LEU A 236 15.38 7.25 -7.78
N SER A 237 15.64 8.41 -7.17
CA SER A 237 16.49 9.45 -7.77
C SER A 237 17.95 9.01 -7.87
N TYR A 238 18.60 9.27 -9.01
CA TYR A 238 20.03 8.99 -9.21
C TYR A 238 20.90 9.70 -8.17
N ARG A 239 20.56 10.96 -7.85
CA ARG A 239 21.30 11.75 -6.84
C ARG A 239 21.27 11.06 -5.48
N ASN A 240 20.12 10.55 -5.06
CA ASN A 240 20.03 9.90 -3.76
C ASN A 240 20.76 8.57 -3.74
N LEU A 241 20.68 7.78 -4.83
CA LEU A 241 21.46 6.55 -4.95
C LEU A 241 22.97 6.81 -4.84
N LYS A 242 23.46 7.81 -5.58
CA LYS A 242 24.87 8.24 -5.54
C LYS A 242 25.31 8.66 -4.14
N ASN A 243 24.46 9.39 -3.41
CA ASN A 243 24.75 9.81 -2.05
C ASN A 243 24.85 8.62 -1.07
N VAL A 244 23.84 7.74 -1.07
CA VAL A 244 23.77 6.60 -0.14
C VAL A 244 24.90 5.59 -0.37
N THR A 245 25.30 5.41 -1.61
CA THR A 245 26.41 4.53 -2.02
C THR A 245 27.79 5.19 -1.93
N GLU A 246 27.89 6.45 -1.48
CA GLU A 246 29.13 7.24 -1.44
C GLU A 246 29.86 7.22 -2.79
N ASN A 247 29.19 7.68 -3.85
CA ASN A 247 29.68 7.61 -5.23
C ASN A 247 30.01 6.16 -5.66
N PHE A 248 29.16 5.19 -5.28
CA PHE A 248 29.35 3.79 -5.62
C PHE A 248 30.62 3.16 -5.04
N THR A 249 31.04 3.59 -3.85
CA THR A 249 32.21 3.04 -3.14
C THR A 249 31.86 2.38 -1.80
N ARG A 250 30.68 2.68 -1.23
CA ARG A 250 30.25 2.16 0.08
C ARG A 250 30.02 0.65 0.02
N ASN A 251 30.78 -0.12 0.80
CA ASN A 251 30.66 -1.58 0.83
C ASN A 251 29.42 -2.08 1.58
N ALA A 252 28.97 -1.38 2.63
CA ALA A 252 27.80 -1.77 3.42
C ALA A 252 26.49 -1.84 2.61
N THR A 253 26.41 -1.12 1.49
CA THR A 253 25.24 -1.19 0.61
C THR A 253 25.33 -2.28 -0.45
N ARG A 254 26.50 -2.90 -0.66
CA ARG A 254 26.73 -3.87 -1.75
C ARG A 254 25.89 -5.13 -1.59
N ASN A 255 25.72 -5.63 -0.36
CA ASN A 255 25.04 -6.90 -0.13
C ASN A 255 23.57 -6.86 -0.57
N ASN A 256 22.83 -5.81 -0.19
CA ASN A 256 21.46 -5.60 -0.64
C ASN A 256 21.35 -5.21 -2.12
N CYS A 257 22.45 -4.68 -2.69
CA CYS A 257 22.50 -4.25 -4.08
C CYS A 257 22.96 -5.32 -5.08
N ALA A 258 23.52 -6.44 -4.60
CA ALA A 258 24.21 -7.42 -5.44
C ALA A 258 23.30 -8.08 -6.48
N ASN A 259 22.01 -8.25 -6.16
CA ASN A 259 21.03 -8.89 -7.02
C ASN A 259 20.23 -7.92 -7.90
N ILE A 260 20.54 -6.62 -7.84
CA ILE A 260 19.80 -5.60 -8.60
C ILE A 260 20.09 -5.76 -10.09
N LYS A 261 19.00 -5.96 -10.84
CA LYS A 261 18.99 -6.10 -12.30
C LYS A 261 18.36 -4.91 -12.99
N ARG A 262 17.48 -4.17 -12.30
CA ARG A 262 16.80 -3.02 -12.89
C ARG A 262 16.83 -1.84 -11.94
N ILE A 263 17.28 -0.69 -12.44
CA ILE A 263 17.10 0.59 -11.76
C ILE A 263 16.33 1.52 -12.70
N SER A 264 15.26 2.11 -12.17
CA SER A 264 14.52 3.18 -12.81
C SER A 264 14.80 4.50 -12.11
N PHE A 265 15.37 5.44 -12.84
CA PHE A 265 15.59 6.80 -12.37
C PHE A 265 14.48 7.74 -12.85
N CYS A 266 14.13 8.73 -12.03
CA CYS A 266 13.17 9.78 -12.40
C CYS A 266 13.76 10.77 -13.42
N ASP A 267 15.08 10.88 -13.49
CA ASP A 267 15.81 11.81 -14.33
C ASP A 267 16.57 11.09 -15.45
N LYS A 268 16.32 11.49 -16.71
CA LYS A 268 17.09 11.01 -17.87
C LYS A 268 18.46 11.67 -17.89
N ARG A 269 19.53 10.87 -17.80
CA ARG A 269 20.93 11.30 -17.87
C ARG A 269 21.81 10.20 -18.43
N ASP A 270 22.99 10.56 -18.90
CA ASP A 270 24.08 9.61 -19.09
C ASP A 270 24.63 9.21 -17.71
N TYR A 271 24.68 7.90 -17.44
CA TYR A 271 25.15 7.37 -16.17
C TYR A 271 26.62 6.95 -16.26
N PRO A 272 27.42 7.22 -15.22
CA PRO A 272 28.86 6.98 -15.28
C PRO A 272 29.18 5.48 -15.12
N ASN A 273 30.36 5.06 -15.58
CA ASN A 273 30.76 3.64 -15.63
C ASN A 273 30.80 2.97 -14.24
N GLU A 274 31.09 3.74 -13.19
CA GLU A 274 31.13 3.28 -11.80
C GLU A 274 29.79 2.69 -11.35
N LEU A 275 28.67 3.20 -11.88
CA LEU A 275 27.35 2.63 -11.62
C LEU A 275 27.28 1.17 -12.10
N TYR A 276 27.73 0.89 -13.31
CA TYR A 276 27.70 -0.47 -13.89
C TYR A 276 28.71 -1.40 -13.22
N ILE A 277 29.84 -0.87 -12.73
CA ILE A 277 30.78 -1.64 -11.90
C ILE A 277 30.14 -2.03 -10.56
N TYR A 278 29.35 -1.12 -9.98
CA TYR A 278 28.68 -1.35 -8.71
C TYR A 278 27.48 -2.29 -8.83
N PHE A 279 26.76 -2.22 -9.96
CA PHE A 279 25.62 -3.07 -10.30
C PHE A 279 25.92 -3.86 -11.59
N PRO A 280 26.67 -4.97 -11.51
CA PRO A 280 27.19 -5.66 -12.70
C PRO A 280 26.10 -6.30 -13.58
N SER A 281 24.92 -6.55 -13.04
CA SER A 281 23.78 -7.13 -13.77
C SER A 281 22.75 -6.08 -14.23
N LEU A 282 23.11 -4.80 -14.24
CA LEU A 282 22.16 -3.70 -14.38
C LEU A 282 21.70 -3.47 -15.82
N GLU A 283 20.38 -3.55 -16.00
CA GLU A 283 19.62 -2.99 -17.11
C GLU A 283 18.95 -1.68 -16.63
N ILE A 284 19.42 -0.54 -17.14
CA ILE A 284 18.80 0.75 -16.81
C ILE A 284 17.57 0.97 -17.66
N VAL A 285 16.44 1.26 -16.99
CA VAL A 285 15.19 1.62 -17.67
C VAL A 285 14.87 3.08 -17.33
N SER A 286 15.05 3.97 -18.28
CA SER A 286 14.64 5.37 -18.13
C SER A 286 13.13 5.50 -18.36
N PHE A 287 12.40 6.09 -17.42
CA PHE A 287 11.02 6.51 -17.64
C PHE A 287 10.94 8.03 -17.73
N SER A 288 10.00 8.52 -18.53
CA SER A 288 9.55 9.91 -18.45
C SER A 288 8.36 9.91 -17.50
N ILE A 289 8.42 10.70 -16.42
CA ILE A 289 7.22 10.97 -15.62
C ILE A 289 6.31 11.81 -16.53
N ILE A 290 5.13 11.29 -16.87
CA ILE A 290 4.03 12.07 -17.45
C ILE A 290 3.26 12.70 -16.29
#